data_AF-A0A428RUJ3-F1
#
_entry.id   AF-A0A428RUJ3-F1
#
_cell.length_a   1.000
_cell.length_b   1.000
_cell.length_c   1.000
_cell.angle_alpha   90.00
_cell.angle_beta   90.00
_cell.angle_gamma   90.00
#
_symmetry.space_group_name_H-M   'P 1'
#
loop_
_entity.id
_entity.type
_entity.pdbx_description
1 polymer ?
#
loop_
_entity_poly.entity_id
_entity_poly.type
_entity_poly.pdbx_seq_one_letter_code
_entity_poly.pdbx_strand_id
1 'polypeptide(L)'
;MLYSKLRDDIGDQSLNSGHERRWTPRFARRGAGNAANGDAPDSLRDQMMRHDPQFATFHHAYLNEIANFDLQNAFLEEEKQSQLFRLFAHVSLTRDPRATANMVPEDVWANLPPDPEIVKLEEQRTELKQNNYRINGHTDEGKIRQLTQEIRKKRAQRDRQVVKEYREYYFYNRPTWDIERQARGEEEEEYAEPEINVVIPERAALAVLFCHQPDDLTEDQIFERK
;
A
#
# COMPACT_ATOMS: atom_id res chain seq x y z
N MET A 1 12.31 0.98 -17.05
CA MET A 1 12.02 1.25 -15.62
C MET A 1 12.59 0.10 -14.80
N LEU A 2 13.31 0.38 -13.70
CA LEU A 2 13.84 -0.67 -12.82
C LEU A 2 12.68 -1.29 -12.00
N TYR A 3 12.71 -2.62 -11.81
CA TYR A 3 11.69 -3.33 -11.04
C TYR A 3 11.58 -2.81 -9.59
N SER A 4 12.71 -2.46 -8.98
CA SER A 4 12.76 -1.86 -7.65
C SER A 4 11.95 -0.58 -7.57
N LYS A 5 12.13 0.31 -8.55
CA LYS A 5 11.37 1.56 -8.64
C LYS A 5 9.87 1.30 -8.79
N LEU A 6 9.47 0.44 -9.71
CA LEU A 6 8.05 0.09 -9.89
C LEU A 6 7.43 -0.47 -8.60
N ARG A 7 8.13 -1.37 -7.92
CA ARG A 7 7.66 -1.97 -6.67
C ARG A 7 7.49 -0.91 -5.60
N ASP A 8 8.43 0.03 -5.50
CA ASP A 8 8.38 1.05 -4.48
C ASP A 8 7.29 2.10 -4.80
N ASP A 9 7.18 2.54 -6.05
CA ASP A 9 6.14 3.46 -6.51
C ASP A 9 4.72 2.88 -6.30
N ILE A 10 4.46 1.61 -6.69
CA ILE A 10 3.17 0.93 -6.44
C ILE A 10 2.87 0.85 -4.94
N GLY A 11 3.89 0.50 -4.16
CA GLY A 11 3.73 0.39 -2.73
C GLY A 11 3.34 1.71 -2.10
N ASP A 12 4.02 2.80 -2.46
CA ASP A 12 3.74 4.12 -1.91
C ASP A 12 2.36 4.63 -2.37
N GLN A 13 1.99 4.39 -3.64
CA GLN A 13 0.66 4.70 -4.16
C GLN A 13 -0.45 3.99 -3.37
N SER A 14 -0.30 2.69 -3.08
CA SER A 14 -1.31 1.93 -2.33
C SER A 14 -1.50 2.43 -0.89
N LEU A 15 -0.43 2.90 -0.24
CA LEU A 15 -0.52 3.47 1.10
C LEU A 15 -1.17 4.85 1.06
N ASN A 16 -0.82 5.66 0.06
CA ASN A 16 -1.45 6.98 -0.17
C ASN A 16 -2.92 6.87 -0.54
N SER A 17 -3.35 5.78 -1.20
CA SER A 17 -4.75 5.53 -1.51
C SER A 17 -5.53 4.89 -0.37
N GLY A 18 -4.94 4.71 0.82
CA GLY A 18 -5.66 4.26 2.01
C GLY A 18 -5.70 2.75 2.24
N HIS A 19 -4.89 1.95 1.52
CA HIS A 19 -4.85 0.51 1.81
C HIS A 19 -4.04 0.22 3.07
N GLU A 20 -4.51 -0.72 3.88
CA GLU A 20 -3.81 -1.18 5.09
C GLU A 20 -2.35 -1.59 4.78
N ARG A 21 -2.17 -2.34 3.68
CA ARG A 21 -0.89 -2.95 3.32
C ARG A 21 -0.33 -2.40 2.02
N ARG A 22 1.00 -2.27 1.99
CA ARG A 22 1.77 -1.92 0.81
C ARG A 22 1.58 -2.97 -0.29
N TRP A 23 1.13 -2.54 -1.46
CA TRP A 23 1.00 -3.41 -2.63
C TRP A 23 2.35 -3.72 -3.26
N THR A 24 2.37 -4.81 -4.00
CA THR A 24 3.54 -5.23 -4.79
C THR A 24 3.10 -5.52 -6.23
N PRO A 25 4.01 -5.53 -7.20
CA PRO A 25 3.68 -5.99 -8.56
C PRO A 25 3.07 -7.39 -8.58
N ARG A 26 3.46 -8.26 -7.63
CA ARG A 26 2.87 -9.60 -7.45
C ARG A 26 1.40 -9.53 -7.06
N PHE A 27 0.99 -8.57 -6.23
CA PHE A 27 -0.41 -8.35 -5.85
C PHE A 27 -1.28 -8.11 -7.09
N ALA A 28 -0.88 -7.16 -7.95
CA ALA A 28 -1.59 -6.86 -9.19
C ALA A 28 -1.60 -8.06 -10.15
N ARG A 29 -0.46 -8.75 -10.30
CA ARG A 29 -0.36 -9.96 -11.14
C ARG A 29 -1.28 -11.08 -10.65
N ARG A 30 -1.38 -11.26 -9.33
CA ARG A 30 -2.31 -12.22 -8.72
C ARG A 30 -3.76 -11.84 -8.99
N GLY A 31 -4.13 -10.57 -8.77
CA GLY A 31 -5.47 -10.08 -9.06
C GLY A 31 -5.89 -10.36 -10.51
N ALA A 32 -5.01 -10.03 -11.48
CA ALA A 32 -5.25 -10.30 -12.89
C ALA A 32 -5.36 -11.80 -13.20
N GLY A 33 -4.47 -12.63 -12.64
CA GLY A 33 -4.50 -14.08 -12.82
C GLY A 33 -5.77 -14.72 -12.25
N ASN A 34 -6.21 -14.28 -11.07
CA ASN A 34 -7.45 -14.75 -10.44
C ASN A 34 -8.69 -14.28 -11.20
N ALA A 35 -8.67 -13.08 -11.78
CA ALA A 35 -9.77 -12.60 -12.61
C ALA A 35 -9.93 -13.42 -13.91
N ALA A 36 -8.83 -13.91 -14.49
CA ALA A 36 -8.91 -14.81 -15.64
C ALA A 36 -9.23 -16.27 -15.25
N ASN A 37 -9.10 -16.62 -13.96
CA ASN A 37 -9.29 -17.97 -13.48
C ASN A 37 -10.78 -18.32 -13.38
N GLY A 38 -11.25 -19.25 -14.22
CA GLY A 38 -12.67 -19.62 -14.34
C GLY A 38 -13.37 -18.97 -15.52
N ASP A 39 -12.91 -17.78 -15.94
CA ASP A 39 -13.42 -17.07 -17.13
C ASP A 39 -12.65 -17.43 -18.42
N ALA A 40 -11.40 -17.90 -18.29
CA ALA A 40 -10.57 -18.35 -19.40
C ALA A 40 -10.04 -19.78 -19.16
N PRO A 41 -9.76 -20.56 -20.23
CA PRO A 41 -9.05 -21.84 -20.10
C PRO A 41 -7.69 -21.66 -19.43
N ASP A 42 -7.25 -22.66 -18.65
CA ASP A 42 -5.97 -22.63 -17.93
C ASP A 42 -4.77 -22.29 -18.82
N SER A 43 -4.76 -22.82 -20.06
CA SER A 43 -3.70 -22.55 -21.04
C SER A 43 -3.64 -21.06 -21.43
N LEU A 44 -4.79 -20.41 -21.59
CA LEU A 44 -4.87 -18.99 -21.92
C LEU A 44 -4.48 -18.12 -20.71
N ARG A 45 -4.96 -18.44 -19.52
CA ARG A 45 -4.55 -17.78 -18.26
C ARG A 45 -3.04 -17.85 -18.06
N ASP A 46 -2.47 -19.04 -18.21
CA ASP A 46 -1.05 -19.26 -18.00
C ASP A 46 -0.22 -18.58 -19.10
N GLN A 47 -0.69 -18.57 -20.35
CA GLN A 47 -0.10 -17.78 -21.43
C GLN A 47 -0.12 -16.27 -21.13
N MET A 48 -1.25 -15.71 -20.67
CA MET A 48 -1.34 -14.30 -20.25
C MET A 48 -0.32 -13.97 -19.16
N MET A 49 -0.12 -14.91 -18.24
CA MET A 49 0.88 -14.81 -17.17
C MET A 49 2.28 -15.26 -17.59
N ARG A 50 2.54 -15.56 -18.88
CA ARG A 50 3.83 -16.08 -19.37
C ARG A 50 4.37 -17.24 -18.53
N HIS A 51 3.46 -18.08 -18.05
CA HIS A 51 3.77 -19.33 -17.38
C HIS A 51 3.64 -20.47 -18.38
N ASP A 52 4.48 -21.47 -18.22
CA ASP A 52 4.32 -22.72 -18.94
C ASP A 52 3.19 -23.51 -18.25
N PRO A 53 2.10 -23.84 -18.98
CA PRO A 53 0.94 -24.54 -18.41
C PRO A 53 1.29 -25.88 -17.75
N GLN A 54 2.42 -26.51 -18.12
CA GLN A 54 2.84 -27.79 -17.55
C GLN A 54 3.35 -27.68 -16.11
N PHE A 55 3.76 -26.50 -15.67
CA PHE A 55 4.43 -26.32 -14.37
C PHE A 55 3.47 -25.88 -13.25
N ALA A 56 2.16 -25.83 -13.51
CA ALA A 56 1.13 -25.46 -12.54
C ALA A 56 1.48 -24.20 -11.70
N THR A 57 2.27 -23.28 -12.26
CA THR A 57 2.86 -22.16 -11.50
C THR A 57 1.77 -21.24 -10.95
N PHE A 58 0.68 -21.07 -11.68
CA PHE A 58 -0.49 -20.36 -11.20
C PHE A 58 -1.03 -20.99 -9.90
N HIS A 59 -1.27 -22.30 -9.90
CA HIS A 59 -1.82 -23.06 -8.79
C HIS A 59 -0.95 -22.97 -7.52
N HIS A 60 0.37 -22.89 -7.68
CA HIS A 60 1.27 -22.82 -6.53
C HIS A 60 1.54 -21.40 -6.03
N ALA A 61 1.59 -20.40 -6.92
CA ALA A 61 2.08 -19.07 -6.56
C ALA A 61 1.00 -17.98 -6.51
N TYR A 62 -0.15 -18.20 -7.16
CA TYR A 62 -1.16 -17.18 -7.40
C TYR A 62 -2.58 -17.62 -7.02
N LEU A 63 -2.91 -18.90 -7.15
CA LEU A 63 -4.21 -19.44 -6.76
C LEU A 63 -4.47 -19.19 -5.28
N ASN A 64 -5.47 -18.34 -5.03
CA ASN A 64 -6.14 -18.06 -3.76
C ASN A 64 -5.27 -17.66 -2.55
N GLU A 65 -5.52 -16.45 -2.04
CA GLU A 65 -5.28 -16.08 -0.62
C GLU A 65 -6.58 -15.57 0.04
N ILE A 66 -7.58 -15.17 -0.76
CA ILE A 66 -8.93 -14.74 -0.36
C ILE A 66 -9.89 -15.70 -1.08
N ALA A 67 -10.76 -16.40 -0.34
CA ALA A 67 -11.64 -17.41 -0.91
C ALA A 67 -12.77 -16.77 -1.73
N ASN A 68 -12.77 -16.99 -3.05
CA ASN A 68 -13.89 -16.63 -3.95
C ASN A 68 -14.97 -17.73 -4.01
N PHE A 69 -14.94 -18.67 -3.06
CA PHE A 69 -15.84 -19.79 -3.02
C PHE A 69 -16.62 -19.76 -1.71
N ASP A 70 -17.93 -19.77 -1.85
CA ASP A 70 -18.87 -19.91 -0.74
C ASP A 70 -18.80 -21.35 -0.20
N LEU A 71 -17.74 -21.64 0.56
CA LEU A 71 -17.48 -22.97 1.10
C LEU A 71 -18.59 -23.39 2.05
N GLN A 72 -19.18 -22.43 2.78
CA GLN A 72 -20.27 -22.68 3.70
C GLN A 72 -21.52 -23.15 2.95
N ASN A 73 -22.05 -22.38 2.00
CA ASN A 73 -23.27 -22.77 1.31
C ASN A 73 -23.04 -23.98 0.42
N ALA A 74 -21.84 -24.13 -0.16
CA ALA A 74 -21.49 -25.36 -0.88
C ALA A 74 -21.49 -26.60 0.03
N PHE A 75 -21.03 -26.47 1.29
CA PHE A 75 -21.09 -27.55 2.27
C PHE A 75 -22.51 -27.84 2.75
N LEU A 76 -23.35 -26.79 2.86
CA LEU A 76 -24.77 -26.90 3.23
C LEU A 76 -25.68 -27.30 2.05
N GLU A 77 -25.11 -27.47 0.85
CA GLU A 77 -25.86 -27.72 -0.40
C GLU A 77 -26.90 -26.62 -0.72
N GLU A 78 -26.62 -25.39 -0.29
CA GLU A 78 -27.45 -24.21 -0.50
C GLU A 78 -26.98 -23.38 -1.72
N GLU A 79 -27.81 -22.41 -2.12
CA GLU A 79 -27.46 -21.48 -3.19
C GLU A 79 -26.26 -20.61 -2.80
N LYS A 80 -25.26 -20.54 -3.69
CA LYS A 80 -24.03 -19.78 -3.47
C LYS A 80 -24.31 -18.28 -3.50
N GLN A 81 -23.84 -17.56 -2.50
CA GLN A 81 -23.97 -16.10 -2.43
C GLN A 81 -22.84 -15.38 -3.17
N SER A 82 -22.67 -15.69 -4.46
CA SER A 82 -21.55 -15.21 -5.29
C SER A 82 -21.45 -13.67 -5.33
N GLN A 83 -22.59 -12.97 -5.34
CA GLN A 83 -22.62 -11.50 -5.33
C GLN A 83 -22.14 -10.90 -4.00
N LEU A 84 -22.52 -11.50 -2.87
CA LEU A 84 -22.05 -11.05 -1.55
C LEU A 84 -20.54 -11.29 -1.40
N PHE A 85 -20.05 -12.47 -1.81
CA PHE A 85 -18.61 -12.74 -1.84
C PHE A 85 -17.87 -11.76 -2.73
N ARG A 86 -18.43 -11.37 -3.89
CA ARG A 86 -17.82 -10.38 -4.78
C ARG A 86 -17.75 -8.99 -4.15
N LEU A 87 -18.78 -8.58 -3.41
CA LEU A 87 -18.80 -7.32 -2.65
C LEU A 87 -17.75 -7.35 -1.52
N PHE A 88 -17.70 -8.43 -0.74
CA PHE A 88 -16.79 -8.54 0.40
C PHE A 88 -15.34 -8.87 0.02
N ALA A 89 -15.09 -9.42 -1.17
CA ALA A 89 -13.74 -9.68 -1.68
C ALA A 89 -13.16 -8.50 -2.46
N HIS A 90 -13.88 -7.37 -2.57
CA HIS A 90 -13.37 -6.21 -3.29
C HIS A 90 -12.11 -5.67 -2.59
N VAL A 91 -11.05 -5.43 -3.36
CA VAL A 91 -9.75 -4.94 -2.86
C VAL A 91 -9.89 -3.63 -2.07
N SER A 92 -10.91 -2.85 -2.37
CA SER A 92 -11.21 -1.59 -1.68
C SER A 92 -12.01 -1.77 -0.38
N LEU A 93 -12.46 -2.98 -0.02
CA LEU A 93 -13.26 -3.17 1.21
C LEU A 93 -12.48 -2.74 2.46
N THR A 94 -11.19 -3.10 2.52
CA THR A 94 -10.30 -2.73 3.64
C THR A 94 -9.57 -1.41 3.40
N ARG A 95 -9.95 -0.65 2.36
CA ARG A 95 -9.37 0.66 2.08
C ARG A 95 -10.04 1.68 2.99
N ASP A 96 -9.25 2.35 3.81
CA ASP A 96 -9.68 3.56 4.50
C ASP A 96 -8.97 4.76 3.85
N PRO A 97 -9.68 5.58 3.06
CA PRO A 97 -9.08 6.73 2.40
C PRO A 97 -8.49 7.78 3.36
N ARG A 98 -8.93 7.79 4.62
CA ARG A 98 -8.40 8.69 5.66
C ARG A 98 -6.97 8.30 6.06
N ALA A 99 -6.57 7.05 5.82
CA ALA A 99 -5.26 6.52 6.19
C ALA A 99 -4.18 6.84 5.13
N THR A 100 -3.60 8.04 5.18
CA THR A 100 -2.46 8.41 4.31
C THR A 100 -1.16 7.73 4.74
N ALA A 101 -0.14 7.72 3.87
CA ALA A 101 1.16 7.11 4.20
C ALA A 101 1.85 7.77 5.41
N ASN A 102 1.64 9.07 5.62
CA ASN A 102 2.21 9.86 6.72
C ASN A 102 1.16 10.19 7.79
N MET A 103 0.39 9.19 8.22
CA MET A 103 -0.71 9.40 9.17
C MET A 103 -0.31 9.49 10.65
N VAL A 104 0.99 9.35 10.98
CA VAL A 104 1.46 9.40 12.37
C VAL A 104 1.38 10.84 12.88
N PRO A 105 0.60 11.12 13.94
CA PRO A 105 0.47 12.47 14.49
C PRO A 105 1.80 13.01 15.04
N GLU A 106 1.98 14.33 14.99
CA GLU A 106 3.17 15.01 15.54
C GLU A 106 3.38 14.72 17.02
N ASP A 107 2.29 14.60 17.79
CA ASP A 107 2.35 14.26 19.21
C ASP A 107 2.95 12.86 19.45
N VAL A 108 2.66 11.90 18.57
CA VAL A 108 3.23 10.55 18.66
C VAL A 108 4.75 10.62 18.38
N TRP A 109 5.16 11.41 17.40
CA TRP A 109 6.58 11.67 17.13
C TRP A 109 7.29 12.36 18.30
N ALA A 110 6.67 13.35 18.93
CA ALA A 110 7.24 14.06 20.06
C ALA A 110 7.41 13.18 21.30
N ASN A 111 6.53 12.21 21.51
CA ASN A 111 6.53 11.32 22.67
C ASN A 111 7.36 10.03 22.47
N LEU A 112 7.92 9.80 21.28
CA LEU A 112 8.74 8.62 21.01
C LEU A 112 10.09 8.71 21.74
N PRO A 113 10.45 7.71 22.56
CA PRO A 113 11.76 7.69 23.20
C PRO A 113 12.88 7.64 22.14
N PRO A 114 14.06 8.22 22.40
CA PRO A 114 15.19 8.09 21.49
C PRO A 114 15.66 6.63 21.42
N ASP A 115 16.16 6.21 20.26
CA ASP A 115 16.70 4.87 20.08
C ASP A 115 18.06 4.74 20.78
N PRO A 116 18.24 3.80 21.72
CA PRO A 116 19.49 3.65 22.45
C PRO A 116 20.68 3.33 21.53
N GLU A 117 20.46 2.65 20.39
CA GLU A 117 21.54 2.37 19.44
C GLU A 117 21.94 3.62 18.66
N ILE A 118 20.97 4.45 18.27
CA ILE A 118 21.24 5.70 17.55
C ILE A 118 21.98 6.67 18.48
N VAL A 119 21.56 6.78 19.75
CA VAL A 119 22.23 7.61 20.75
C VAL A 119 23.68 7.20 20.94
N LYS A 120 23.96 5.90 21.10
CA LYS A 120 25.35 5.39 21.21
C LYS A 120 26.20 5.71 20.00
N LEU A 121 25.66 5.59 18.79
CA LEU A 121 26.38 5.92 17.56
C LEU A 121 26.64 7.43 17.44
N GLU A 122 25.72 8.26 17.93
CA GLU A 122 25.88 9.70 17.99
C GLU A 122 26.98 10.09 19.00
N GLU A 123 26.98 9.49 20.18
CA GLU A 123 28.04 9.66 21.19
C GLU A 123 29.41 9.29 20.62
N GLN A 124 29.55 8.11 20.02
CA GLN A 124 30.79 7.67 19.36
C GLN A 124 31.24 8.64 18.26
N ARG A 125 30.30 9.16 17.48
CA ARG A 125 30.60 10.16 16.44
C ARG A 125 31.05 11.48 17.06
N THR A 126 30.49 11.90 18.18
CA THR A 126 30.90 13.14 18.89
C THR A 126 32.28 12.99 19.53
N GLU A 127 32.57 11.84 20.14
CA GLU A 127 33.89 11.52 20.71
C GLU A 127 34.98 11.57 19.63
N LEU A 128 34.74 10.93 18.48
CA LEU A 128 35.67 10.92 17.36
C LEU A 128 35.85 12.30 16.72
N LYS A 129 34.85 13.18 16.82
CA LYS A 129 34.96 14.55 16.34
C LYS A 129 35.73 15.46 17.29
N GLN A 130 35.80 15.14 18.59
CA GLN A 130 36.46 15.98 19.61
C GLN A 130 36.03 17.47 19.53
N ASN A 131 34.74 17.75 19.28
CA ASN A 131 34.19 19.09 19.03
C ASN A 131 34.68 19.82 17.75
N ASN A 132 35.41 19.15 16.87
CA ASN A 132 35.76 19.70 15.56
C ASN A 132 34.58 19.60 14.58
N TYR A 133 34.17 20.76 14.05
CA TYR A 133 33.14 20.84 13.01
C TYR A 133 33.65 20.42 11.63
N ARG A 134 34.96 20.53 11.38
CA ARG A 134 35.60 20.24 10.10
C ARG A 134 36.17 18.81 10.11
N ILE A 135 35.63 17.96 9.24
CA ILE A 135 35.96 16.52 9.19
C ILE A 135 37.05 16.23 8.14
N ASN A 136 37.19 17.09 7.12
CA ASN A 136 38.17 16.89 6.04
C ASN A 136 39.60 16.97 6.58
N GLY A 137 40.37 15.90 6.38
CA GLY A 137 41.76 15.79 6.85
C GLY A 137 41.90 15.30 8.29
N HIS A 138 40.80 14.91 8.94
CA HIS A 138 40.84 14.29 10.26
C HIS A 138 41.34 12.84 10.16
N THR A 139 42.14 12.38 11.13
CA THR A 139 42.70 11.01 11.16
C THR A 139 41.62 9.94 11.05
N ASP A 140 40.46 10.17 11.69
CA ASP A 140 39.32 9.26 11.69
C ASP A 140 38.18 9.66 10.73
N GLU A 141 38.45 10.47 9.70
CA GLU A 141 37.44 10.94 8.74
C GLU A 141 36.59 9.81 8.14
N GLY A 142 37.22 8.70 7.74
CA GLY A 142 36.53 7.55 7.18
C GLY A 142 35.50 6.94 8.14
N LYS A 143 35.86 6.78 9.41
CA LYS A 143 34.98 6.25 10.46
C LYS A 143 33.84 7.21 10.75
N ILE A 144 34.10 8.52 10.82
CA ILE A 144 33.06 9.54 11.05
C ILE A 144 32.03 9.53 9.92
N ARG A 145 32.47 9.35 8.66
CA ARG A 145 31.56 9.24 7.50
C ARG A 145 30.72 7.96 7.57
N GLN A 146 31.32 6.82 7.91
CA GLN A 146 30.61 5.55 8.10
C GLN A 146 29.54 5.65 9.20
N LEU A 147 29.91 6.16 10.39
CA LEU A 147 28.96 6.38 11.49
C LEU A 147 27.82 7.33 11.08
N THR A 148 28.11 8.39 10.34
CA THR A 148 27.08 9.32 9.85
C THR A 148 26.09 8.62 8.90
N GLN A 149 26.57 7.76 8.01
CA GLN A 149 25.71 6.97 7.13
C GLN A 149 24.88 5.95 7.91
N GLU A 150 25.48 5.30 8.91
CA GLU A 150 24.80 4.31 9.75
C GLU A 150 23.70 4.95 10.59
N ILE A 151 23.98 6.09 11.24
CA ILE A 151 22.97 6.90 11.96
C ILE A 151 21.81 7.26 11.03
N ARG A 152 22.11 7.77 9.82
CA ARG A 152 21.08 8.12 8.83
C ARG A 152 20.23 6.91 8.46
N LYS A 153 20.86 5.75 8.23
CA LYS A 153 20.16 4.50 7.88
C LYS A 153 19.27 4.03 9.02
N LYS A 154 19.76 4.02 10.26
CA LYS A 154 19.00 3.60 11.44
C LYS A 154 17.83 4.54 11.74
N ARG A 155 18.02 5.86 11.64
CA ARG A 155 16.92 6.83 11.75
C ARG A 155 15.82 6.56 10.71
N ALA A 156 16.18 6.45 9.43
CA ALA A 156 15.22 6.14 8.37
C ALA A 156 14.53 4.77 8.56
N GLN A 157 15.21 3.78 9.14
CA GLN A 157 14.62 2.48 9.47
C GLN A 157 13.63 2.61 10.62
N ARG A 158 13.98 3.35 11.68
CA ARG A 158 13.12 3.63 12.83
C ARG A 158 11.85 4.37 12.39
N ASP A 159 11.99 5.41 11.58
CA ASP A 159 10.84 6.19 11.10
C ASP A 159 9.87 5.31 10.31
N ARG A 160 10.39 4.47 9.40
CA ARG A 160 9.56 3.51 8.65
C ARG A 160 8.86 2.51 9.56
N GLN A 161 9.54 2.07 10.63
CA GLN A 161 8.97 1.11 11.56
C GLN A 161 7.85 1.75 12.40
N VAL A 162 8.03 2.96 12.91
CA VAL A 162 6.99 3.72 13.62
C VAL A 162 5.77 3.93 12.74
N VAL A 163 5.96 4.37 11.49
CA VAL A 163 4.85 4.55 10.53
C VAL A 163 4.10 3.24 10.30
N LYS A 164 4.83 2.13 10.15
CA LYS A 164 4.24 0.81 9.97
C LYS A 164 3.42 0.38 11.20
N GLU A 165 3.99 0.45 12.39
CA GLU A 165 3.34 0.04 13.64
C GLU A 165 2.11 0.89 13.95
N TYR A 166 2.21 2.21 13.77
CA TYR A 166 1.07 3.10 13.95
C TYR A 166 -0.06 2.83 12.95
N ARG A 167 0.29 2.51 11.70
CA ARG A 167 -0.71 2.14 10.69
C ARG A 167 -1.41 0.83 11.04
N GLU A 168 -0.66 -0.19 11.47
CA GLU A 168 -1.23 -1.45 11.96
C GLU A 168 -2.16 -1.20 13.16
N TYR A 169 -1.74 -0.37 14.10
CA TYR A 169 -2.57 0.07 15.24
C TYR A 169 -3.84 0.79 14.78
N TYR A 170 -3.74 1.71 13.82
CA TYR A 170 -4.89 2.44 13.29
C TYR A 170 -5.92 1.49 12.68
N PHE A 171 -5.52 0.64 11.72
CA PHE A 171 -6.46 -0.26 11.03
C PHE A 171 -7.07 -1.30 11.98
N TYR A 172 -6.33 -1.72 13.00
CA TYR A 172 -6.85 -2.63 14.03
C TYR A 172 -7.95 -1.99 14.89
N ASN A 173 -7.77 -0.72 15.28
CA ASN A 173 -8.69 -0.05 16.21
C ASN A 173 -9.78 0.79 15.54
N ARG A 174 -9.60 1.18 14.27
CA ARG A 174 -10.53 2.04 13.53
C ARG A 174 -11.96 1.54 13.54
N PRO A 175 -12.25 0.25 13.25
CA PRO A 175 -13.62 -0.26 13.32
C PRO A 175 -14.26 -0.07 14.69
N THR A 176 -13.50 -0.25 15.78
CA THR A 176 -13.98 -0.05 17.14
C THR A 176 -14.30 1.42 17.39
N TRP A 177 -13.41 2.34 17.00
CA TRP A 177 -13.62 3.78 17.15
C TRP A 177 -14.85 4.26 16.39
N ASP A 178 -15.09 3.74 15.19
CA ASP A 178 -16.24 4.08 14.37
C ASP A 178 -17.56 3.60 15.02
N ILE A 179 -17.59 2.37 15.55
CA ILE A 179 -18.75 1.85 16.30
C ILE A 179 -19.03 2.70 17.54
N GLU A 180 -17.99 3.02 18.32
CA GLU A 180 -18.14 3.85 19.52
C GLU A 180 -18.61 5.27 19.19
N ARG A 181 -18.13 5.83 18.09
CA ARG A 181 -18.55 7.15 17.59
C ARG A 181 -20.03 7.14 17.19
N GLN A 182 -20.45 6.16 16.40
CA GLN A 182 -21.86 5.96 16.04
C GLN A 182 -22.74 5.80 17.28
N ALA A 183 -22.29 5.04 18.29
CA ALA A 183 -23.02 4.88 19.54
C ALA A 183 -23.15 6.19 20.34
N ARG A 184 -22.21 7.13 20.20
CA ARG A 184 -22.28 8.47 20.78
C ARG A 184 -23.14 9.45 19.96
N GLY A 185 -23.60 9.06 18.78
CA GLY A 185 -24.38 9.92 17.87
C GLY A 185 -23.56 11.04 17.24
N GLU A 186 -22.24 10.89 17.21
CA GLU A 186 -21.35 11.80 16.48
C GLU A 186 -21.49 11.55 14.96
N GLU A 187 -21.43 12.62 14.17
CA GLU A 187 -21.44 12.51 12.70
C GLU A 187 -20.22 11.73 12.21
N GLU A 188 -20.43 10.88 11.21
CA GLU A 188 -19.32 10.21 10.54
C GLU A 188 -18.41 11.25 9.88
N GLU A 189 -17.10 11.07 10.02
CA GLU A 189 -16.13 11.91 9.32
C GLU A 189 -16.40 11.86 7.81
N GLU A 190 -16.77 12.97 7.19
CA GLU A 190 -17.07 12.98 5.76
C GLU A 190 -15.82 12.55 4.97
N TYR A 191 -15.99 11.56 4.09
CA TYR A 191 -14.94 11.16 3.18
C TYR A 191 -14.79 12.24 2.10
N ALA A 192 -13.72 13.02 2.18
CA ALA A 192 -13.30 13.87 1.08
C ALA A 192 -12.45 13.05 0.10
N GLU A 193 -12.92 12.90 -1.14
CA GLU A 193 -12.09 12.33 -2.21
C GLU A 193 -10.82 13.18 -2.37
N PRO A 194 -9.62 12.55 -2.41
CA PRO A 194 -8.39 13.30 -2.57
C PRO A 194 -8.38 14.02 -3.93
N GLU A 195 -8.18 15.33 -3.90
CA GLU A 195 -8.15 16.15 -5.10
C GLU A 195 -7.00 15.70 -6.02
N ILE A 196 -7.34 15.23 -7.23
CA ILE A 196 -6.37 14.75 -8.20
C ILE A 196 -5.65 15.96 -8.82
N ASN A 197 -4.55 16.37 -8.20
CA ASN A 197 -3.72 17.46 -8.69
C ASN A 197 -2.82 17.00 -9.84
N VAL A 198 -3.26 17.23 -11.07
CA VAL A 198 -2.49 16.87 -12.27
C VAL A 198 -1.80 18.11 -12.84
N VAL A 199 -0.46 18.09 -12.86
CA VAL A 199 0.35 19.21 -13.39
C VAL A 199 0.20 19.38 -14.92
N ILE A 200 -0.22 18.30 -15.61
CA ILE A 200 -0.35 18.25 -17.06
C ILE A 200 -1.85 18.29 -17.42
N PRO A 201 -2.33 19.31 -18.15
CA PRO A 201 -3.75 19.48 -18.43
C PRO A 201 -4.35 18.31 -19.24
N GLU A 202 -3.58 17.71 -20.15
CA GLU A 202 -4.02 16.53 -20.92
C GLU A 202 -4.25 15.32 -20.01
N ARG A 203 -3.46 15.16 -18.96
CA ARG A 203 -3.66 14.08 -17.98
C ARG A 203 -4.85 14.37 -17.06
N ALA A 204 -5.15 15.63 -16.76
CA ALA A 204 -6.38 16.00 -16.07
C ALA A 204 -7.61 15.64 -16.91
N ALA A 205 -7.59 15.98 -18.21
CA ALA A 205 -8.66 15.62 -19.14
C ALA A 205 -8.84 14.09 -19.24
N LEU A 206 -7.74 13.34 -19.34
CA LEU A 206 -7.80 11.87 -19.34
C LEU A 206 -8.31 11.29 -18.01
N ALA A 207 -7.96 11.89 -16.87
CA ALA A 207 -8.49 11.44 -15.58
C ALA A 207 -10.01 11.63 -15.50
N VAL A 208 -10.54 12.76 -16.00
CA VAL A 208 -12.00 12.97 -16.10
C VAL A 208 -12.65 11.92 -17.00
N LEU A 209 -12.06 11.64 -18.16
CA LEU A 209 -12.56 10.65 -19.11
C LEU A 209 -12.55 9.21 -18.57
N PHE A 210 -11.47 8.80 -17.88
CA PHE A 210 -11.29 7.41 -17.46
C PHE A 210 -11.78 7.12 -16.03
N CYS A 211 -11.77 8.10 -15.13
CA CYS A 211 -12.13 7.89 -13.73
C CYS A 211 -13.55 8.36 -13.40
N HIS A 212 -14.13 9.28 -14.20
CA HIS A 212 -15.48 9.84 -13.97
C HIS A 212 -16.40 9.59 -15.17
N GLN A 213 -16.24 8.45 -15.83
CA GLN A 213 -17.09 8.08 -16.96
C GLN A 213 -18.51 7.75 -16.44
N PRO A 214 -19.57 8.45 -16.89
CA PRO A 214 -20.94 8.09 -16.55
C PRO A 214 -21.24 6.65 -17.00
N ASP A 215 -21.84 5.85 -16.12
CA ASP A 215 -22.21 4.44 -16.37
C ASP A 215 -23.26 4.28 -17.50
N ASP A 216 -23.90 5.37 -17.89
CA ASP A 216 -25.03 5.49 -18.79
C ASP A 216 -24.64 5.89 -20.23
N LEU A 217 -23.35 5.90 -20.58
CA LEU A 217 -22.89 6.20 -21.93
C LEU A 217 -22.97 4.99 -22.87
N THR A 218 -23.52 5.20 -24.06
CA THR A 218 -23.49 4.20 -25.15
C THR A 218 -22.14 4.17 -25.85
N GLU A 219 -21.78 3.05 -26.52
CA GLU A 219 -20.49 2.87 -27.20
C GLU A 219 -20.16 4.00 -28.18
N ASP A 220 -21.16 4.52 -28.89
CA ASP A 220 -21.00 5.65 -29.82
C ASP A 220 -20.62 6.95 -29.10
N GLN A 221 -21.23 7.21 -27.94
CA GLN A 221 -20.94 8.39 -27.11
C GLN A 221 -19.55 8.31 -26.46
N ILE A 222 -19.04 7.10 -26.22
CA ILE A 222 -17.67 6.88 -25.76
C ILE A 222 -16.68 7.19 -26.90
N PHE A 223 -17.04 6.85 -28.14
CA PHE A 223 -16.18 7.08 -29.30
C PHE A 223 -16.07 8.55 -29.68
N GLU A 224 -17.13 9.34 -29.52
CA GLU A 224 -17.13 10.78 -29.77
C GLU A 224 -16.34 11.62 -28.75
N ARG A 225 -16.08 11.05 -27.56
CA ARG A 225 -15.33 11.71 -26.48
C ARG A 225 -13.83 11.39 -26.46
N LYS A 226 -13.36 10.49 -27.32
CA LYS A 226 -11.94 10.19 -27.55
C LYS A 226 -11.31 11.19 -28.52
#